data_AF-A0A857MN36-F1
#
_entry.id   AF-A0A857MN36-F1
#
_cell.length_a   1.000
_cell.length_b   1.000
_cell.length_c   1.000
_cell.angle_alpha   90.00
_cell.angle_beta   90.00
_cell.angle_gamma   90.00
#
_symmetry.space_group_name_H-M   'P 1'
#
loop_
_entity.id
_entity.type
_entity.pdbx_description
1 polymer ?
#
loop_
_entity_poly.entity_id
_entity_poly.type
_entity_poly.pdbx_seq_one_letter_code
_entity_poly.pdbx_strand_id
1 'polypeptide(L)'
;MRSKRFVDAYPETVQPFVGASPEIRNALQPAADWSLHFGAELHALLAGETPTTERATKLVQGYTRALNALMHSLQTAETLDTVVETDENWRVLQSLGFHSLAAASLGIWHSVLSGNTHIHRDVVHEAQMQVAVRTVHEMKERTDAVNTIGYSAYIAGEEGRRTDGEMTEADTYVAALGITKKYPHIAILPAPLQFESSNSHQKNMDLIALDLREDHAYGIQVKTQATDGDTARYDPRYVMVVDGRIDLDNVKRARRVPNKSMEIQASWPGLISAHFLQESPRTTTKKRASNLFAHDKVTAIQVLQRSNQARYLAGQLVGQTKSRTHDATMRIEDRLLYHLYI
;
A
#
# COMPACT_ATOMS: atom_id res chain seq x y z
N MET A 1 13.47 -8.52 15.45
CA MET A 1 12.83 -9.68 16.13
C MET A 1 12.89 -10.90 15.22
N ARG A 2 13.20 -12.11 15.75
CA ARG A 2 13.22 -13.35 14.94
C ARG A 2 11.88 -13.66 14.27
N SER A 3 11.89 -14.01 12.99
CA SER A 3 10.71 -14.24 12.16
C SER A 3 9.75 -15.27 12.75
N LYS A 4 10.26 -16.36 13.33
CA LYS A 4 9.40 -17.36 13.98
C LYS A 4 8.58 -16.77 15.13
N ARG A 5 9.20 -15.97 16.00
CA ARG A 5 8.47 -15.32 17.11
C ARG A 5 7.49 -14.26 16.61
N PHE A 6 7.83 -13.59 15.51
CA PHE A 6 6.91 -12.68 14.83
C PHE A 6 5.69 -13.45 14.34
N VAL A 7 5.88 -14.53 13.60
CA VAL A 7 4.82 -15.28 12.95
C VAL A 7 3.90 -16.02 13.93
N ASP A 8 4.45 -16.53 15.04
CA ASP A 8 3.68 -17.19 16.12
C ASP A 8 2.63 -16.26 16.77
N ALA A 9 2.74 -14.94 16.56
CA ALA A 9 1.77 -13.97 17.06
C ALA A 9 0.53 -13.82 16.18
N TYR A 10 0.52 -14.42 14.98
CA TYR A 10 -0.53 -14.29 13.98
C TYR A 10 -1.17 -15.65 13.69
N PRO A 11 -2.48 -15.69 13.43
CA PRO A 11 -3.14 -16.93 13.07
C PRO A 11 -2.78 -17.33 11.63
N GLU A 12 -2.56 -18.63 11.37
CA GLU A 12 -2.30 -19.13 10.01
C GLU A 12 -3.49 -18.92 9.07
N THR A 13 -4.70 -18.93 9.63
CA THR A 13 -5.96 -18.73 8.89
C THR A 13 -6.84 -17.72 9.63
N VAL A 14 -7.55 -16.91 8.86
CA VAL A 14 -8.59 -16.01 9.37
C VAL A 14 -9.86 -16.23 8.58
N GLN A 15 -11.02 -16.03 9.21
CA GLN A 15 -12.29 -16.06 8.50
C GLN A 15 -12.52 -14.70 7.84
N PRO A 16 -12.44 -14.58 6.50
CA PRO A 16 -12.77 -13.34 5.84
C PRO A 16 -14.27 -13.08 5.93
N PHE A 17 -14.66 -11.80 5.90
CA PHE A 17 -16.05 -11.36 5.69
C PHE A 17 -17.08 -11.81 6.75
N VAL A 18 -16.69 -11.88 8.02
CA VAL A 18 -17.64 -12.10 9.13
C VAL A 18 -18.70 -11.00 9.11
N GLY A 19 -19.98 -11.38 8.94
CA GLY A 19 -21.13 -10.47 8.86
C GLY A 19 -21.61 -10.16 7.44
N ALA A 20 -20.77 -10.32 6.42
CA ALA A 20 -21.14 -9.96 5.05
C ALA A 20 -22.26 -10.87 4.47
N SER A 21 -23.09 -10.28 3.59
CA SER A 21 -24.12 -11.01 2.84
C SER A 21 -23.50 -12.12 1.96
N PRO A 22 -24.24 -13.19 1.65
CA PRO A 22 -23.75 -14.27 0.79
C PRO A 22 -23.27 -13.79 -0.58
N GLU A 23 -23.95 -12.82 -1.19
CA GLU A 23 -23.62 -12.28 -2.51
C GLU A 23 -22.23 -11.62 -2.50
N ILE A 24 -21.98 -10.82 -1.47
CA ILE A 24 -20.74 -10.06 -1.29
C ILE A 24 -19.59 -10.98 -0.94
N ARG A 25 -19.85 -11.94 -0.03
CA ARG A 25 -18.90 -13.00 0.27
C ARG A 25 -18.51 -13.74 -1.01
N ASN A 26 -19.47 -14.18 -1.81
CA ASN A 26 -19.18 -14.92 -3.05
C ASN A 26 -18.39 -14.07 -4.07
N ALA A 27 -18.72 -12.78 -4.20
CA ALA A 27 -18.02 -11.88 -5.11
C ALA A 27 -16.55 -11.66 -4.73
N LEU A 28 -16.24 -11.66 -3.43
CA LEU A 28 -14.93 -11.25 -2.91
C LEU A 28 -14.13 -12.37 -2.24
N GLN A 29 -14.72 -13.56 -2.09
CA GLN A 29 -14.04 -14.78 -1.66
C GLN A 29 -12.77 -15.05 -2.47
N PRO A 30 -12.76 -14.94 -3.81
CA PRO A 30 -11.54 -15.17 -4.57
C PRO A 30 -10.41 -14.23 -4.18
N ALA A 31 -10.70 -12.96 -3.89
CA ALA A 31 -9.70 -11.99 -3.45
C ALA A 31 -9.13 -12.40 -2.07
N ALA A 32 -10.01 -12.64 -1.09
CA ALA A 32 -9.60 -13.10 0.23
C ALA A 32 -8.77 -14.38 0.19
N ASP A 33 -9.17 -15.37 -0.60
CA ASP A 33 -8.43 -16.63 -0.76
C ASP A 33 -7.00 -16.39 -1.26
N TRP A 34 -6.81 -15.47 -2.21
CA TRP A 34 -5.48 -15.10 -2.66
C TRP A 34 -4.66 -14.40 -1.60
N SER A 35 -5.25 -13.46 -0.85
CA SER A 35 -4.56 -12.85 0.29
C SER A 35 -4.13 -13.91 1.31
N LEU A 36 -5.03 -14.84 1.65
CA LEU A 36 -4.73 -15.97 2.54
C LEU A 36 -3.62 -16.88 2.00
N HIS A 37 -3.58 -17.17 0.69
CA HIS A 37 -2.51 -17.95 0.08
C HIS A 37 -1.15 -17.25 0.21
N PHE A 38 -1.07 -15.94 -0.05
CA PHE A 38 0.18 -15.18 0.21
C PHE A 38 0.58 -15.23 1.68
N GLY A 39 -0.39 -15.09 2.59
CA GLY A 39 -0.14 -15.21 4.03
C GLY A 39 0.37 -16.58 4.45
N ALA A 40 -0.17 -17.68 3.89
CA ALA A 40 0.29 -19.03 4.18
C ALA A 40 1.72 -19.28 3.69
N GLU A 41 2.06 -18.81 2.49
CA GLU A 41 3.41 -18.91 1.93
C GLU A 41 4.41 -18.08 2.74
N LEU A 42 4.00 -16.89 3.17
CA LEU A 42 4.82 -16.06 4.06
C LEU A 42 4.98 -16.72 5.44
N HIS A 43 3.93 -17.31 6.00
CA HIS A 43 3.99 -18.05 7.25
C HIS A 43 5.01 -19.20 7.18
N ALA A 44 4.94 -20.01 6.12
CA ALA A 44 5.87 -21.10 5.89
C ALA A 44 7.32 -20.61 5.83
N LEU A 45 7.57 -19.54 5.07
CA LEU A 45 8.88 -18.91 4.97
C LEU A 45 9.39 -18.45 6.35
N LEU A 46 8.57 -17.72 7.12
CA LEU A 46 8.94 -17.18 8.44
C LEU A 46 9.08 -18.27 9.52
N ALA A 47 8.47 -19.43 9.30
CA ALA A 47 8.65 -20.63 10.12
C ALA A 47 9.95 -21.39 9.81
N GLY A 48 10.70 -20.97 8.77
CA GLY A 48 11.96 -21.55 8.34
C GLY A 48 11.84 -22.58 7.22
N GLU A 49 10.66 -22.73 6.60
CA GLU A 49 10.55 -23.51 5.37
C GLU A 49 11.24 -22.78 4.22
N THR A 50 11.88 -23.53 3.32
CA THR A 50 12.48 -22.97 2.11
C THR A 50 11.54 -23.18 0.92
N PRO A 51 10.71 -22.18 0.56
CA PRO A 51 9.85 -22.29 -0.60
C PRO A 51 10.69 -22.41 -1.89
N THR A 52 10.20 -23.20 -2.85
CA THR A 52 10.88 -23.40 -4.13
C THR A 52 10.55 -22.27 -5.10
N THR A 53 11.50 -21.91 -5.97
CA THR A 53 11.26 -20.95 -7.05
C THR A 53 10.07 -21.33 -7.94
N GLU A 54 9.84 -22.64 -8.15
CA GLU A 54 8.67 -23.14 -8.89
C GLU A 54 7.35 -22.81 -8.17
N ARG A 55 7.28 -23.03 -6.85
CA ARG A 55 6.11 -22.72 -6.01
C ARG A 55 5.80 -21.23 -6.03
N ALA A 56 6.82 -20.38 -5.84
CA ALA A 56 6.69 -18.92 -5.93
C ALA A 56 6.19 -18.47 -7.31
N THR A 57 6.75 -19.05 -8.38
CA THR A 57 6.34 -18.74 -9.76
C THR A 57 4.88 -19.11 -10.01
N LYS A 58 4.45 -20.31 -9.58
CA LYS A 58 3.06 -20.76 -9.72
C LYS A 58 2.09 -19.87 -8.94
N LEU A 59 2.45 -19.47 -7.72
CA LEU A 59 1.64 -18.56 -6.91
C LEU A 59 1.43 -17.22 -7.64
N VAL A 60 2.52 -16.57 -8.06
CA VAL A 60 2.46 -15.26 -8.72
C VAL A 60 1.71 -15.34 -10.06
N GLN A 61 1.92 -16.38 -10.86
CA GLN A 61 1.19 -16.59 -12.12
C GLN A 61 -0.29 -16.91 -11.89
N GLY A 62 -0.61 -17.69 -10.85
CA GLY A 62 -1.99 -17.97 -10.46
C GLY A 62 -2.71 -16.71 -10.04
N TYR A 63 -2.10 -15.93 -9.15
CA TYR A 63 -2.64 -14.67 -8.66
C TYR A 63 -2.87 -13.67 -9.79
N THR A 64 -1.89 -13.54 -10.68
CA THR A 64 -1.98 -12.73 -11.90
C THR A 64 -3.23 -13.07 -12.73
N ARG A 65 -3.47 -14.36 -13.00
CA ARG A 65 -4.64 -14.80 -13.77
C ARG A 65 -5.94 -14.50 -13.04
N ALA A 66 -5.97 -14.70 -11.73
CA ALA A 66 -7.15 -14.42 -10.92
C ALA A 66 -7.46 -12.93 -10.83
N LEU A 67 -6.45 -12.07 -10.66
CA LEU A 67 -6.63 -10.62 -10.64
C LEU A 67 -7.20 -10.11 -11.97
N ASN A 68 -6.72 -10.63 -13.10
CA ASN A 68 -7.28 -10.31 -14.42
C ASN A 68 -8.76 -10.72 -14.53
N ALA A 69 -9.13 -11.89 -14.00
CA ALA A 69 -10.51 -12.35 -14.01
C ALA A 69 -11.40 -11.49 -13.09
N LEU A 70 -10.90 -11.14 -11.90
CA LEU A 70 -11.60 -10.28 -10.94
C LEU A 70 -11.84 -8.88 -11.52
N MET A 71 -10.83 -8.26 -12.11
CA MET A 71 -10.97 -6.94 -12.73
C MET A 71 -11.98 -6.97 -13.87
N HIS A 72 -11.99 -8.03 -14.68
CA HIS A 72 -13.01 -8.21 -15.71
C HIS A 72 -14.41 -8.36 -15.11
N SER A 73 -14.58 -9.14 -14.03
CA SER A 73 -15.90 -9.32 -13.40
C SER A 73 -16.41 -8.02 -12.77
N LEU A 74 -15.54 -7.25 -12.12
CA LEU A 74 -15.90 -5.97 -11.50
C LEU A 74 -16.30 -4.92 -12.54
N GLN A 75 -15.65 -4.90 -13.71
CA GLN A 75 -16.02 -4.01 -14.82
C GLN A 75 -17.38 -4.33 -15.44
N THR A 76 -17.81 -5.59 -15.38
CA THR A 76 -19.11 -6.03 -15.91
C THR A 76 -20.24 -5.98 -14.89
N ALA A 77 -19.92 -5.74 -13.62
CA ALA A 77 -20.84 -5.79 -12.51
C ALA A 77 -21.43 -4.40 -12.21
N GLU A 78 -22.72 -4.18 -12.54
CA GLU A 78 -23.59 -3.18 -11.88
C GLU A 78 -23.67 -3.39 -10.35
N THR A 79 -23.18 -4.54 -9.89
CA THR A 79 -23.23 -5.03 -8.52
C THR A 79 -22.36 -4.23 -7.56
N LEU A 80 -21.31 -3.54 -8.02
CA LEU A 80 -20.46 -2.74 -7.12
C LEU A 80 -21.25 -1.55 -6.54
N ASP A 81 -21.96 -0.78 -7.37
CA ASP A 81 -22.74 0.38 -6.94
C ASP A 81 -23.89 0.00 -5.99
N THR A 82 -24.46 -1.19 -6.14
CA THR A 82 -25.49 -1.74 -5.24
C THR A 82 -24.93 -2.39 -3.97
N VAL A 83 -23.65 -2.80 -4.00
CA VAL A 83 -22.93 -3.33 -2.84
C VAL A 83 -22.42 -2.21 -1.94
N VAL A 84 -22.30 -0.95 -2.43
CA VAL A 84 -21.76 0.18 -1.65
C VAL A 84 -22.74 0.90 -0.69
N GLU A 85 -23.76 0.22 -0.15
CA GLU A 85 -24.70 0.82 0.83
C GLU A 85 -24.54 0.52 2.36
N THR A 86 -23.76 -0.49 2.83
CA THR A 86 -23.57 -0.80 4.28
C THR A 86 -22.12 -0.84 4.79
N ASP A 87 -21.89 -0.48 6.07
CA ASP A 87 -20.58 -0.55 6.77
C ASP A 87 -19.85 -1.91 6.64
N GLU A 88 -20.62 -3.01 6.55
CA GLU A 88 -20.08 -4.38 6.42
C GLU A 88 -19.41 -4.59 5.07
N ASN A 89 -19.97 -4.00 4.03
CA ASN A 89 -19.47 -4.09 2.67
C ASN A 89 -18.19 -3.23 2.50
N TRP A 90 -17.91 -2.29 3.42
CA TRP A 90 -16.69 -1.46 3.41
C TRP A 90 -15.48 -2.19 3.95
N ARG A 91 -15.64 -2.95 5.02
CA ARG A 91 -14.57 -3.85 5.50
C ARG A 91 -14.16 -4.85 4.44
N VAL A 92 -15.13 -5.22 3.62
CA VAL A 92 -14.95 -6.12 2.50
C VAL A 92 -14.16 -5.44 1.36
N LEU A 93 -14.46 -4.19 0.99
CA LEU A 93 -13.65 -3.42 0.02
C LEU A 93 -12.23 -3.11 0.54
N GLN A 94 -12.05 -2.92 1.85
CA GLN A 94 -10.70 -2.77 2.44
C GLN A 94 -9.79 -3.96 2.17
N SER A 95 -10.34 -5.19 2.09
CA SER A 95 -9.55 -6.37 1.73
C SER A 95 -8.96 -6.30 0.31
N LEU A 96 -9.49 -5.42 -0.56
CA LEU A 96 -8.91 -5.13 -1.88
C LEU A 96 -7.69 -4.18 -1.81
N GLY A 97 -7.47 -3.49 -0.69
CA GLY A 97 -6.31 -2.65 -0.44
C GLY A 97 -5.00 -3.42 -0.61
N PHE A 98 -4.88 -4.57 0.07
CA PHE A 98 -3.78 -5.52 -0.11
C PHE A 98 -3.51 -5.83 -1.59
N HIS A 99 -4.55 -6.20 -2.35
CA HIS A 99 -4.41 -6.65 -3.73
C HIS A 99 -3.81 -5.59 -4.64
N SER A 100 -4.14 -4.34 -4.36
CA SER A 100 -3.69 -3.20 -5.12
C SER A 100 -2.17 -2.96 -4.99
N LEU A 101 -1.62 -3.13 -3.78
CA LEU A 101 -0.18 -3.03 -3.53
C LEU A 101 0.55 -4.34 -3.88
N ALA A 102 -0.09 -5.49 -3.65
CA ALA A 102 0.47 -6.81 -3.94
C ALA A 102 0.67 -7.00 -5.44
N ALA A 103 -0.29 -6.59 -6.27
CA ALA A 103 -0.18 -6.60 -7.72
C ALA A 103 1.04 -5.80 -8.21
N ALA A 104 1.26 -4.62 -7.63
CA ALA A 104 2.40 -3.77 -7.95
C ALA A 104 3.75 -4.37 -7.53
N SER A 105 3.77 -5.28 -6.56
CA SER A 105 4.97 -5.83 -5.95
C SER A 105 5.18 -7.32 -6.19
N LEU A 106 4.55 -7.90 -7.20
CA LEU A 106 4.67 -9.33 -7.50
C LEU A 106 6.10 -9.80 -7.75
N GLY A 107 6.97 -8.96 -8.32
CA GLY A 107 8.38 -9.30 -8.46
C GLY A 107 9.13 -9.35 -7.11
N ILE A 108 8.71 -8.54 -6.13
CA ILE A 108 9.27 -8.56 -4.77
C ILE A 108 8.79 -9.82 -4.06
N TRP A 109 7.48 -10.08 -4.10
CA TRP A 109 6.88 -11.32 -3.61
C TRP A 109 7.56 -12.56 -4.20
N HIS A 110 7.75 -12.59 -5.52
CA HIS A 110 8.45 -13.70 -6.20
C HIS A 110 9.87 -13.88 -5.65
N SER A 111 10.61 -12.79 -5.46
CA SER A 111 11.98 -12.85 -4.96
C SER A 111 12.02 -13.42 -3.53
N VAL A 112 11.17 -12.89 -2.65
CA VAL A 112 11.07 -13.33 -1.25
C VAL A 112 10.67 -14.80 -1.16
N LEU A 113 9.60 -15.20 -1.86
CA LEU A 113 9.08 -16.57 -1.84
C LEU A 113 9.94 -17.55 -2.63
N SER A 114 10.92 -17.09 -3.42
CA SER A 114 11.92 -17.97 -4.04
C SER A 114 13.14 -18.20 -3.16
N GLY A 115 13.18 -17.61 -1.96
CA GLY A 115 14.33 -17.66 -1.06
C GLY A 115 15.48 -16.76 -1.49
N ASN A 116 15.25 -15.79 -2.38
CA ASN A 116 16.30 -14.85 -2.77
C ASN A 116 16.57 -13.90 -1.61
N THR A 117 17.81 -13.78 -1.16
CA THR A 117 18.21 -12.85 -0.09
C THR A 117 18.47 -11.43 -0.59
N HIS A 118 18.24 -11.19 -1.88
CA HIS A 118 18.50 -9.93 -2.56
C HIS A 118 17.36 -9.61 -3.54
N ILE A 119 16.78 -8.42 -3.40
CA ILE A 119 15.74 -7.90 -4.27
C ILE A 119 16.37 -6.93 -5.26
N HIS A 120 16.21 -7.20 -6.55
CA HIS A 120 16.75 -6.34 -7.59
C HIS A 120 16.11 -4.94 -7.55
N ARG A 121 16.96 -3.91 -7.60
CA ARG A 121 16.52 -2.50 -7.63
C ARG A 121 15.52 -2.18 -8.74
N ASP A 122 15.60 -2.90 -9.86
CA ASP A 122 14.68 -2.71 -10.97
C ASP A 122 13.27 -3.12 -10.61
N VAL A 123 13.10 -4.26 -9.93
CA VAL A 123 11.82 -4.73 -9.42
C VAL A 123 11.23 -3.76 -8.39
N VAL A 124 12.08 -3.24 -7.49
CA VAL A 124 11.65 -2.24 -6.48
C VAL A 124 11.16 -0.96 -7.15
N HIS A 125 11.93 -0.42 -8.11
CA HIS A 125 11.54 0.80 -8.81
C HIS A 125 10.29 0.58 -9.68
N GLU A 126 10.13 -0.61 -10.22
CA GLU A 126 8.91 -1.01 -10.94
C GLU A 126 7.69 -0.94 -10.01
N ALA A 127 7.76 -1.54 -8.83
CA ALA A 127 6.71 -1.48 -7.82
C ALA A 127 6.40 -0.04 -7.39
N GLN A 128 7.42 0.77 -7.07
CA GLN A 128 7.25 2.18 -6.73
C GLN A 128 6.52 2.96 -7.84
N MET A 129 6.87 2.69 -9.11
CA MET A 129 6.23 3.33 -10.26
C MET A 129 4.76 2.94 -10.39
N GLN A 130 4.42 1.66 -10.26
CA GLN A 130 3.01 1.20 -10.35
C GLN A 130 2.15 1.85 -9.27
N VAL A 131 2.61 1.78 -8.02
CA VAL A 131 1.90 2.36 -6.87
C VAL A 131 1.75 3.87 -7.06
N ALA A 132 2.85 4.58 -7.33
CA ALA A 132 2.81 6.04 -7.44
C ALA A 132 1.95 6.54 -8.59
N VAL A 133 1.95 5.86 -9.75
CA VAL A 133 1.11 6.22 -10.91
C VAL A 133 -0.38 6.11 -10.56
N ARG A 134 -0.77 5.04 -9.86
CA ARG A 134 -2.15 4.87 -9.41
C ARG A 134 -2.51 5.92 -8.36
N THR A 135 -1.71 6.10 -7.32
CA THR A 135 -2.00 7.05 -6.24
C THR A 135 -2.10 8.49 -6.74
N VAL A 136 -1.31 8.90 -7.73
CA VAL A 136 -1.45 10.24 -8.34
C VAL A 136 -2.75 10.42 -9.13
N HIS A 137 -3.30 9.34 -9.69
CA HIS A 137 -4.59 9.39 -10.34
C HIS A 137 -5.70 9.66 -9.33
N GLU A 138 -5.74 8.88 -8.25
CA GLU A 138 -6.67 9.04 -7.12
C GLU A 138 -6.51 10.42 -6.46
N MET A 139 -5.27 10.90 -6.31
CA MET A 139 -4.96 12.24 -5.78
C MET A 139 -5.64 13.35 -6.57
N LYS A 140 -5.76 13.22 -7.89
CA LYS A 140 -6.45 14.22 -8.71
C LYS A 140 -7.95 14.18 -8.48
N GLU A 141 -8.56 13.01 -8.50
CA GLU A 141 -10.00 12.84 -8.27
C GLU A 141 -10.39 13.42 -6.90
N ARG A 142 -9.60 13.08 -5.88
CA ARG A 142 -9.68 13.68 -4.56
C ARG A 142 -9.53 15.20 -4.60
N THR A 143 -8.53 15.73 -5.29
CA THR A 143 -8.30 17.18 -5.38
C THR A 143 -9.50 17.89 -6.00
N ASP A 144 -10.07 17.31 -7.06
CA ASP A 144 -11.25 17.84 -7.74
C ASP A 144 -12.49 17.77 -6.82
N ALA A 145 -12.67 16.68 -6.06
CA ALA A 145 -13.72 16.56 -5.05
C ALA A 145 -13.57 17.60 -3.93
N VAL A 146 -12.40 17.70 -3.31
CA VAL A 146 -12.12 18.68 -2.24
C VAL A 146 -12.31 20.12 -2.72
N ASN A 147 -11.95 20.44 -3.96
CA ASN A 147 -12.19 21.77 -4.52
C ASN A 147 -13.68 22.08 -4.71
N THR A 148 -14.51 21.04 -4.92
CA THR A 148 -15.95 21.16 -5.13
C THR A 148 -16.71 21.29 -3.80
N ILE A 149 -16.46 20.38 -2.84
CA ILE A 149 -17.23 20.29 -1.59
C ILE A 149 -16.51 20.83 -0.35
N GLY A 150 -15.20 21.12 -0.46
CA GLY A 150 -14.35 21.57 0.64
C GLY A 150 -13.80 20.41 1.46
N TYR A 151 -12.65 20.63 2.10
CA TYR A 151 -11.96 19.56 2.81
C TYR A 151 -12.79 18.99 3.97
N SER A 152 -13.44 19.84 4.78
CA SER A 152 -14.22 19.36 5.93
C SER A 152 -15.39 18.46 5.54
N ALA A 153 -16.07 18.74 4.42
CA ALA A 153 -17.13 17.86 3.93
C ALA A 153 -16.57 16.55 3.39
N TYR A 154 -15.45 16.62 2.66
CA TYR A 154 -14.78 15.44 2.13
C TYR A 154 -14.37 14.44 3.23
N ILE A 155 -13.67 14.90 4.28
CA ILE A 155 -13.23 14.00 5.37
C ILE A 155 -14.34 13.66 6.38
N ALA A 156 -15.48 14.36 6.35
CA ALA A 156 -16.66 13.93 7.09
C ALA A 156 -17.33 12.73 6.40
N GLY A 157 -17.18 12.63 5.08
CA GLY A 157 -17.59 11.47 4.28
C GLY A 157 -16.68 10.27 4.54
N GLU A 158 -17.27 9.10 4.63
CA GLU A 158 -16.55 7.85 4.84
C GLU A 158 -15.63 7.49 3.66
N GLU A 159 -16.12 7.66 2.44
CA GLU A 159 -15.33 7.49 1.22
C GLU A 159 -14.06 8.36 1.23
N GLY A 160 -14.16 9.62 1.69
CA GLY A 160 -13.03 10.52 1.80
C GLY A 160 -12.00 10.08 2.83
N ARG A 161 -12.44 9.59 4.00
CA ARG A 161 -11.54 9.01 5.02
C ARG A 161 -10.84 7.75 4.51
N ARG A 162 -11.56 6.87 3.81
CA ARG A 162 -11.02 5.64 3.22
C ARG A 162 -9.96 5.95 2.18
N THR A 163 -10.29 6.84 1.24
CA THR A 163 -9.38 7.27 0.17
C THR A 163 -8.13 7.89 0.77
N ASP A 164 -8.26 8.72 1.81
CA ASP A 164 -7.11 9.26 2.55
C ASP A 164 -6.26 8.16 3.21
N GLY A 165 -6.89 7.13 3.78
CA GLY A 165 -6.22 5.98 4.37
C GLY A 165 -5.40 5.19 3.34
N GLU A 166 -6.05 4.71 2.29
CA GLU A 166 -5.44 3.91 1.21
C GLU A 166 -4.30 4.66 0.51
N MET A 167 -4.50 5.96 0.21
CA MET A 167 -3.46 6.76 -0.39
C MET A 167 -2.28 7.02 0.57
N THR A 168 -2.53 7.10 1.88
CA THR A 168 -1.45 7.23 2.88
C THR A 168 -0.64 5.94 2.97
N GLU A 169 -1.32 4.79 2.94
CA GLU A 169 -0.68 3.47 2.89
C GLU A 169 0.18 3.33 1.62
N ALA A 170 -0.36 3.70 0.46
CA ALA A 170 0.37 3.69 -0.80
C ALA A 170 1.61 4.60 -0.78
N ASP A 171 1.49 5.84 -0.27
CA ASP A 171 2.63 6.75 -0.12
C ASP A 171 3.68 6.20 0.86
N THR A 172 3.24 5.60 1.97
CA THR A 172 4.13 4.92 2.91
C THR A 172 4.87 3.79 2.22
N TYR A 173 4.18 3.00 1.41
CA TYR A 173 4.79 1.90 0.68
C TYR A 173 5.81 2.38 -0.35
N VAL A 174 5.51 3.45 -1.10
CA VAL A 174 6.49 4.07 -2.02
C VAL A 174 7.73 4.54 -1.25
N ALA A 175 7.59 5.18 -0.09
CA ALA A 175 8.71 5.61 0.74
C ALA A 175 9.49 4.42 1.32
N ALA A 176 8.81 3.41 1.82
CA ALA A 176 9.40 2.22 2.43
C ALA A 176 10.16 1.36 1.40
N LEU A 177 9.69 1.27 0.16
CA LEU A 177 10.45 0.65 -0.94
C LEU A 177 11.79 1.36 -1.23
N GLY A 178 11.91 2.63 -0.85
CA GLY A 178 13.21 3.33 -0.83
C GLY A 178 14.25 2.64 0.07
N ILE A 179 13.79 2.03 1.17
CA ILE A 179 14.62 1.25 2.10
C ILE A 179 15.08 -0.02 1.41
N THR A 180 14.19 -0.79 0.76
CA THR A 180 14.57 -1.98 -0.02
C THR A 180 15.58 -1.65 -1.12
N LYS A 181 15.45 -0.48 -1.77
CA LYS A 181 16.43 -0.06 -2.80
C LYS A 181 17.83 0.19 -2.23
N LYS A 182 17.91 0.72 -0.99
CA LYS A 182 19.15 0.99 -0.25
C LYS A 182 19.73 -0.27 0.38
N TYR A 183 18.87 -1.12 0.95
CA TYR A 183 19.16 -2.40 1.58
C TYR A 183 18.40 -3.53 0.86
N PRO A 184 18.97 -4.09 -0.23
CA PRO A 184 18.28 -5.09 -1.05
C PRO A 184 17.89 -6.39 -0.33
N HIS A 185 18.40 -6.62 0.87
CA HIS A 185 18.03 -7.75 1.71
C HIS A 185 16.83 -7.47 2.62
N ILE A 186 16.38 -6.21 2.71
CA ILE A 186 15.19 -5.83 3.48
C ILE A 186 14.00 -5.74 2.51
N ALA A 187 13.14 -6.75 2.51
CA ALA A 187 11.90 -6.74 1.75
C ALA A 187 10.84 -5.94 2.51
N ILE A 188 10.13 -5.05 1.82
CA ILE A 188 8.85 -4.50 2.31
C ILE A 188 7.75 -5.10 1.46
N LEU A 189 6.76 -5.72 2.10
CA LEU A 189 5.62 -6.37 1.45
C LEU A 189 4.31 -5.83 2.03
N PRO A 190 3.23 -5.75 1.23
CA PRO A 190 1.88 -5.53 1.76
C PRO A 190 1.49 -6.69 2.69
N ALA A 191 0.83 -6.39 3.79
CA ALA A 191 0.44 -7.39 4.77
C ALA A 191 -0.74 -8.22 4.26
N PRO A 192 -0.63 -9.56 4.20
CA PRO A 192 -1.79 -10.41 3.93
C PRO A 192 -2.85 -10.31 5.04
N LEU A 193 -4.07 -10.77 4.76
CA LEU A 193 -5.23 -10.61 5.64
C LEU A 193 -5.01 -11.14 7.07
N GLN A 194 -4.22 -12.21 7.24
CA GLN A 194 -3.85 -12.76 8.54
C GLN A 194 -3.15 -11.74 9.46
N PHE A 195 -2.40 -10.81 8.88
CA PHE A 195 -1.62 -9.80 9.58
C PHE A 195 -2.40 -8.48 9.74
N GLU A 196 -3.28 -8.14 8.80
CA GLU A 196 -4.17 -6.97 8.89
C GLU A 196 -5.29 -7.17 9.93
N SER A 197 -5.81 -8.39 10.03
CA SER A 197 -7.00 -8.74 10.83
C SER A 197 -6.70 -9.78 11.91
N SER A 198 -5.56 -9.64 12.58
CA SER A 198 -5.20 -10.56 13.64
C SER A 198 -6.18 -10.50 14.82
N ASN A 199 -6.31 -11.61 15.57
CA ASN A 199 -7.13 -11.67 16.79
C ASN A 199 -6.67 -10.68 17.88
N SER A 200 -5.48 -10.08 17.73
CA SER A 200 -4.95 -9.05 18.62
C SER A 200 -4.82 -7.74 17.87
N HIS A 201 -5.80 -6.86 18.02
CA HIS A 201 -5.83 -5.52 17.42
C HIS A 201 -4.58 -4.65 17.66
N GLN A 202 -3.71 -5.02 18.59
CA GLN A 202 -2.45 -4.36 18.93
C GLN A 202 -1.29 -4.74 17.99
N LYS A 203 -1.48 -5.78 17.16
CA LYS A 203 -0.46 -6.37 16.31
C LYS A 203 -0.79 -6.26 14.82
N ASN A 204 -1.94 -5.67 14.49
CA ASN A 204 -2.35 -5.45 13.11
C ASN A 204 -1.35 -4.54 12.39
N MET A 205 -1.15 -4.77 11.11
CA MET A 205 -0.23 -3.99 10.29
C MET A 205 -0.72 -3.98 8.84
N ASP A 206 -0.30 -2.96 8.10
CA ASP A 206 -0.62 -2.80 6.68
C ASP A 206 0.56 -3.26 5.81
N LEU A 207 1.80 -3.20 6.32
CA LEU A 207 3.01 -3.68 5.63
C LEU A 207 3.87 -4.53 6.57
N ILE A 208 4.69 -5.40 5.98
CA ILE A 208 5.66 -6.27 6.67
C ILE A 208 7.05 -5.98 6.12
N ALA A 209 8.01 -5.76 7.01
CA ALA A 209 9.43 -5.69 6.70
C ALA A 209 10.12 -7.00 7.07
N LEU A 210 10.92 -7.54 6.17
CA LEU A 210 11.67 -8.78 6.35
C LEU A 210 13.15 -8.57 6.06
N ASP A 211 14.04 -8.89 7.00
CA ASP A 211 15.45 -9.10 6.69
C ASP A 211 15.67 -10.54 6.22
N LEU A 212 15.93 -10.68 4.93
CA LEU A 212 16.11 -11.96 4.25
C LEU A 212 17.45 -12.64 4.57
N ARG A 213 18.34 -12.01 5.33
CA ARG A 213 19.63 -12.58 5.78
C ARG A 213 19.62 -13.01 7.24
N GLU A 214 19.02 -12.18 8.09
CA GLU A 214 19.11 -12.32 9.56
C GLU A 214 17.85 -12.94 10.20
N ASP A 215 16.90 -13.42 9.39
CA ASP A 215 15.62 -13.99 9.83
C ASP A 215 14.88 -13.05 10.79
N HIS A 216 14.78 -11.78 10.42
CA HIS A 216 14.04 -10.78 11.19
C HIS A 216 12.80 -10.31 10.45
N ALA A 217 11.69 -10.14 11.18
CA ALA A 217 10.45 -9.60 10.66
C ALA A 217 9.89 -8.52 11.59
N TYR A 218 9.24 -7.52 10.99
CA TYR A 218 8.63 -6.42 11.72
C TYR A 218 7.44 -5.82 10.97
N GLY A 219 6.39 -5.45 11.69
CA GLY A 219 5.18 -4.88 11.12
C GLY A 219 5.22 -3.36 11.04
N ILE A 220 4.51 -2.81 10.06
CA ILE A 220 4.33 -1.38 9.87
C ILE A 220 2.83 -1.12 9.73
N GLN A 221 2.26 -0.38 10.67
CA GLN A 221 0.90 0.15 10.57
C GLN A 221 0.96 1.60 10.11
N VAL A 222 0.14 1.94 9.14
CA VAL A 222 -0.02 3.29 8.61
C VAL A 222 -1.28 3.93 9.18
N LYS A 223 -1.18 5.23 9.49
CA LYS A 223 -2.32 6.08 9.84
C LYS A 223 -2.21 7.40 9.09
N THR A 224 -3.31 7.88 8.51
CA THR A 224 -3.38 9.22 7.91
C THR A 224 -2.97 10.31 8.89
N GLN A 225 -3.33 10.16 10.16
CA GLN A 225 -2.88 10.94 11.29
C GLN A 225 -2.92 10.02 12.53
N ALA A 226 -1.78 9.80 13.17
CA ALA A 226 -1.72 9.00 14.38
C ALA A 226 -2.08 9.87 15.59
N THR A 227 -2.84 9.30 16.52
CA THR A 227 -3.10 9.89 17.84
C THR A 227 -2.27 9.18 18.91
N ASP A 228 -2.12 9.79 20.09
CA ASP A 228 -1.47 9.13 21.24
C ASP A 228 -2.15 7.79 21.58
N GLY A 229 -3.48 7.73 21.41
CA GLY A 229 -4.27 6.51 21.59
C GLY A 229 -3.94 5.43 20.56
N ASP A 230 -3.67 5.81 19.30
CA ASP A 230 -3.21 4.87 18.28
C ASP A 230 -1.82 4.33 18.65
N THR A 231 -0.87 5.19 19.01
CA THR A 231 0.47 4.74 19.40
C THR A 231 0.44 3.84 20.62
N ALA A 232 -0.41 4.13 21.61
CA ALA A 232 -0.57 3.30 22.80
C ALA A 232 -1.30 1.97 22.52
N ARG A 233 -2.09 1.90 21.45
CA ARG A 233 -2.82 0.68 21.06
C ARG A 233 -1.89 -0.40 20.49
N TYR A 234 -0.87 -0.03 19.73
CA TYR A 234 0.00 -1.01 19.06
C TYR A 234 1.14 -1.47 19.97
N ASP A 235 1.49 -2.75 19.91
CA ASP A 235 2.63 -3.31 20.63
C ASP A 235 3.94 -2.95 19.89
N PRO A 236 4.80 -2.07 20.45
CA PRO A 236 6.01 -1.58 19.80
C PRO A 236 7.12 -2.64 19.71
N ARG A 237 6.83 -3.89 20.11
CA ARG A 237 7.70 -5.04 19.84
C ARG A 237 7.39 -5.72 18.52
N TYR A 238 6.22 -5.47 17.94
CA TYR A 238 5.73 -6.11 16.72
C TYR A 238 5.50 -5.12 15.60
N VAL A 239 5.00 -3.92 15.93
CA VAL A 239 4.51 -2.97 14.94
C VAL A 239 5.02 -1.57 15.23
N MET A 240 5.52 -0.88 14.20
CA MET A 240 5.71 0.56 14.25
C MET A 240 4.53 1.27 13.58
N VAL A 241 4.11 2.40 14.13
CA VAL A 241 3.09 3.27 13.53
C VAL A 241 3.76 4.36 12.70
N VAL A 242 3.40 4.45 11.42
CA VAL A 242 3.79 5.55 10.51
C VAL A 242 2.63 6.54 10.43
N ASP A 243 2.92 7.80 10.78
CA ASP A 243 1.99 8.91 10.69
C ASP A 243 2.15 9.63 9.34
N GLY A 244 1.08 9.65 8.54
CA GLY A 244 1.07 10.30 7.23
C GLY A 244 1.40 11.80 7.28
N ARG A 245 0.99 12.53 8.32
CA ARG A 245 1.27 13.96 8.46
C ARG A 245 2.68 14.23 8.93
N ILE A 246 3.22 13.40 9.82
CA ILE A 246 4.52 13.66 10.47
C ILE A 246 5.66 12.94 9.73
N ASP A 247 5.55 11.62 9.56
CA ASP A 247 6.61 10.80 8.96
C ASP A 247 6.69 10.98 7.43
N LEU A 248 5.56 11.22 6.76
CA LEU A 248 5.53 11.46 5.30
C LEU A 248 5.49 12.95 4.94
N ASP A 249 5.22 13.84 5.90
CA ASP A 249 4.90 15.26 5.62
C ASP A 249 3.75 15.41 4.59
N ASN A 250 2.77 14.49 4.58
CA ASN A 250 1.61 14.57 3.67
C ASN A 250 0.62 15.62 4.16
N VAL A 251 1.02 16.88 4.17
CA VAL A 251 0.21 18.01 4.62
C VAL A 251 0.18 19.14 3.59
N LYS A 252 -1.00 19.73 3.40
CA LYS A 252 -1.20 20.90 2.52
C LYS A 252 -2.19 21.87 3.17
N ARG A 253 -2.03 23.17 2.89
CA ARG A 253 -3.11 24.14 3.17
C ARG A 253 -4.24 23.93 2.16
N ALA A 254 -5.44 23.66 2.67
CA ALA A 254 -6.63 23.47 1.87
C ALA A 254 -7.77 24.35 2.41
N ARG A 255 -8.67 24.76 1.52
CA ARG A 255 -9.88 25.49 1.92
C ARG A 255 -10.76 24.57 2.74
N ARG A 256 -11.16 25.05 3.93
CA ARG A 256 -12.03 24.30 4.84
C ARG A 256 -13.42 24.11 4.25
N VAL A 257 -13.96 25.18 3.65
CA VAL A 257 -15.28 25.26 3.03
C VAL A 257 -15.14 25.89 1.64
N PRO A 258 -15.90 25.46 0.62
CA PRO A 258 -15.88 26.09 -0.70
C PRO A 258 -16.19 27.58 -0.61
N ASN A 259 -15.54 28.37 -1.46
CA ASN A 259 -15.78 29.82 -1.61
C ASN A 259 -15.56 30.66 -0.33
N LYS A 260 -14.95 30.11 0.73
CA LYS A 260 -14.50 30.85 1.91
C LYS A 260 -12.97 30.95 1.93
N SER A 261 -12.44 32.02 2.50
CA SER A 261 -10.99 32.26 2.64
C SER A 261 -10.35 31.48 3.79
N MET A 262 -11.12 30.76 4.59
CA MET A 262 -10.61 29.99 5.72
C MET A 262 -9.89 28.73 5.24
N GLU A 263 -8.58 28.70 5.42
CA GLU A 263 -7.71 27.55 5.15
C GLU A 263 -7.35 26.79 6.42
N ILE A 264 -7.14 25.49 6.28
CA ILE A 264 -6.64 24.61 7.34
C ILE A 264 -5.48 23.77 6.81
N GLN A 265 -4.59 23.33 7.71
CA GLN A 265 -3.59 22.33 7.38
C GLN A 265 -4.26 20.96 7.39
N ALA A 266 -4.42 20.39 6.20
CA ALA A 266 -5.11 19.15 5.93
C ALA A 266 -4.11 18.03 5.59
N SER A 267 -4.45 16.78 5.92
CA SER A 267 -3.76 15.63 5.34
C SER A 267 -3.97 15.64 3.83
N TRP A 268 -2.89 15.39 3.09
CA TRP A 268 -2.88 15.42 1.64
C TRP A 268 -2.05 14.24 1.13
N PRO A 269 -2.55 13.01 1.25
CA PRO A 269 -1.83 11.85 0.72
C PRO A 269 -1.76 11.91 -0.81
N GLY A 270 -0.80 11.18 -1.37
CA GLY A 270 -0.39 11.23 -2.78
C GLY A 270 0.81 12.15 -3.06
N LEU A 271 1.31 12.89 -2.07
CA LEU A 271 2.45 13.80 -2.27
C LEU A 271 3.77 13.06 -2.43
N ILE A 272 3.98 11.98 -1.67
CA ILE A 272 5.19 11.16 -1.83
C ILE A 272 5.22 10.53 -3.21
N SER A 273 4.09 9.96 -3.64
CA SER A 273 3.93 9.40 -4.98
C SER A 273 4.15 10.45 -6.08
N ALA A 274 3.58 11.65 -5.93
CA ALA A 274 3.74 12.73 -6.90
C ALA A 274 5.20 13.19 -7.02
N HIS A 275 5.91 13.36 -5.89
CA HIS A 275 7.34 13.70 -5.88
C HIS A 275 8.20 12.60 -6.52
N PHE A 276 7.94 11.33 -6.19
CA PHE A 276 8.67 10.21 -6.77
C PHE A 276 8.55 10.19 -8.31
N LEU A 277 7.35 10.43 -8.86
CA LEU A 277 7.16 10.51 -10.32
C LEU A 277 7.77 11.76 -10.95
N GLN A 278 7.82 12.87 -10.21
CA GLN A 278 8.50 14.08 -10.67
C GLN A 278 10.01 13.86 -10.81
N GLU A 279 10.62 13.17 -9.85
CA GLU A 279 12.06 12.86 -9.81
C GLU A 279 12.45 11.72 -10.77
N SER A 280 11.50 10.87 -11.16
CA SER A 280 11.74 9.75 -12.06
C SER A 280 12.03 10.20 -13.52
N PRO A 281 13.14 9.73 -14.14
CA PRO A 281 13.46 10.07 -15.52
C PRO A 281 12.39 9.62 -16.52
N ARG A 282 11.98 10.51 -17.42
CA ARG A 282 10.92 10.24 -18.44
C ARG A 282 11.21 9.00 -19.30
N THR A 283 12.48 8.73 -19.59
CA THR A 283 12.92 7.58 -20.38
C THR A 283 12.68 6.26 -19.66
N THR A 284 12.93 6.22 -18.35
CA THR A 284 12.66 5.07 -17.47
C THR A 284 11.16 4.82 -17.36
N THR A 285 10.36 5.88 -17.22
CA THR A 285 8.90 5.79 -17.20
C THR A 285 8.34 5.14 -18.48
N LYS A 286 8.79 5.55 -19.67
CA LYS A 286 8.29 4.99 -20.95
C LYS A 286 8.65 3.52 -21.17
N LYS A 287 9.92 3.15 -20.94
CA LYS A 287 10.39 1.78 -21.19
C LYS A 287 9.80 0.77 -20.21
N ARG A 288 9.56 1.19 -18.97
CA ARG A 288 8.93 0.31 -17.99
C ARG A 288 7.43 0.28 -18.17
N ALA A 289 6.79 1.37 -18.61
CA ALA A 289 5.33 1.41 -18.82
C ALA A 289 4.82 0.35 -19.80
N SER A 290 5.64 -0.06 -20.77
CA SER A 290 5.29 -1.15 -21.69
C SER A 290 5.31 -2.54 -21.06
N ASN A 291 5.99 -2.72 -19.92
CA ASN A 291 6.11 -4.00 -19.22
C ASN A 291 5.28 -4.04 -17.90
N LEU A 292 5.07 -2.86 -17.31
CA LEU A 292 4.49 -2.62 -15.98
C LEU A 292 3.02 -3.02 -15.82
N PHE A 293 2.26 -3.14 -16.91
CA PHE A 293 0.79 -3.21 -16.84
C PHE A 293 0.19 -4.28 -17.76
N ALA A 294 0.63 -5.53 -17.63
CA ALA A 294 -0.07 -6.64 -18.29
C ALA A 294 -1.50 -6.85 -17.76
N HIS A 295 -1.84 -6.27 -16.60
CA HIS A 295 -3.11 -6.50 -15.87
C HIS A 295 -4.10 -5.35 -15.98
N ASP A 296 -3.60 -4.13 -16.19
CA ASP A 296 -4.39 -2.93 -16.31
C ASP A 296 -4.07 -2.37 -17.71
N LYS A 297 -5.06 -2.07 -18.56
CA LYS A 297 -4.79 -1.59 -19.93
C LYS A 297 -4.24 -0.14 -19.94
N VAL A 298 -3.39 0.20 -18.98
CA VAL A 298 -2.74 1.49 -18.82
C VAL A 298 -1.62 1.57 -19.85
N THR A 299 -1.93 2.20 -20.97
CA THR A 299 -1.00 2.45 -22.06
C THR A 299 0.18 3.31 -21.59
N ALA A 300 1.32 3.21 -22.27
CA ALA A 300 2.46 4.09 -22.02
C ALA A 300 2.10 5.59 -22.10
N ILE A 301 1.08 5.94 -22.89
CA ILE A 301 0.52 7.28 -22.97
C ILE A 301 -0.14 7.69 -21.66
N GLN A 302 -0.97 6.83 -21.05
CA GLN A 302 -1.61 7.11 -19.77
C GLN A 302 -0.59 7.24 -18.63
N VAL A 303 0.48 6.43 -18.61
CA VAL A 303 1.57 6.58 -17.64
C VAL A 303 2.26 7.94 -17.79
N LEU A 304 2.51 8.37 -19.02
CA LEU A 304 3.08 9.70 -19.30
C LEU A 304 2.14 10.83 -18.89
N GLN A 305 0.84 10.70 -19.16
CA GLN A 305 -0.18 11.67 -18.73
C GLN A 305 -0.21 11.78 -17.21
N ARG A 306 -0.28 10.65 -16.50
CA ARG A 306 -0.25 10.59 -15.03
C ARG A 306 1.08 11.14 -14.47
N SER A 307 2.21 10.88 -15.12
CA SER A 307 3.50 11.48 -14.73
C SER A 307 3.55 13.00 -14.95
N ASN A 308 2.93 13.52 -16.01
CA ASN A 308 2.83 14.96 -16.24
C ASN A 308 1.86 15.60 -15.23
N GLN A 309 0.77 14.93 -14.92
CA GLN A 309 -0.17 15.31 -13.88
C GLN A 309 0.49 15.34 -12.50
N ALA A 310 1.31 14.34 -12.16
CA ALA A 310 2.12 14.30 -10.94
C ALA A 310 2.96 15.56 -10.80
N ARG A 311 3.68 15.93 -11.87
CA ARG A 311 4.51 17.13 -11.90
C ARG A 311 3.70 18.42 -11.74
N TYR A 312 2.50 18.48 -12.30
CA TYR A 312 1.62 19.62 -12.10
C TYR A 312 1.15 19.69 -10.64
N LEU A 313 0.64 18.57 -10.09
CA LEU A 313 0.13 18.50 -8.72
C LEU A 313 1.24 18.75 -7.68
N ALA A 314 2.43 18.22 -7.90
CA ALA A 314 3.60 18.46 -7.06
C ALA A 314 4.14 19.89 -7.25
N GLY A 315 4.20 20.39 -8.49
CA GLY A 315 4.65 21.75 -8.79
C GLY A 315 3.71 22.86 -8.28
N GLN A 316 2.42 22.57 -8.08
CA GLN A 316 1.49 23.45 -7.38
C GLN A 316 1.79 23.58 -5.88
N LEU A 317 2.64 22.73 -5.31
CA LEU A 317 3.12 22.82 -3.95
C LEU A 317 4.38 23.70 -3.94
N VAL A 318 4.16 24.99 -4.21
CA VAL A 318 5.22 26.00 -4.30
C VAL A 318 6.09 25.98 -3.03
N GLY A 319 7.40 25.74 -3.19
CA GLY A 319 8.40 26.12 -2.18
C GLY A 319 9.34 25.02 -1.63
N GLN A 320 9.17 23.75 -1.99
CA GLN A 320 10.07 22.69 -1.49
C GLN A 320 10.98 22.12 -2.57
N THR A 321 12.25 22.53 -2.53
CA THR A 321 13.35 22.02 -3.36
C THR A 321 13.92 20.68 -2.85
N LYS A 322 13.44 20.16 -1.71
CA LYS A 322 13.89 18.90 -1.12
C LYS A 322 13.01 17.73 -1.56
N SER A 323 13.62 16.56 -1.76
CA SER A 323 12.91 15.33 -2.12
C SER A 323 12.10 14.82 -0.92
N ARG A 324 10.79 15.06 -0.94
CA ARG A 324 9.86 14.54 0.10
C ARG A 324 9.95 13.03 0.24
N THR A 325 10.07 12.33 -0.88
CA THR A 325 10.22 10.87 -0.89
C THR A 325 11.48 10.44 -0.15
N HIS A 326 12.62 11.10 -0.38
CA HIS A 326 13.86 10.80 0.34
C HIS A 326 13.74 11.07 1.84
N ASP A 327 13.21 12.23 2.23
CA ASP A 327 13.07 12.60 3.65
C ASP A 327 12.12 11.63 4.39
N ALA A 328 11.01 11.23 3.75
CA ALA A 328 10.09 10.21 4.27
C ALA A 328 10.75 8.83 4.38
N THR A 329 11.50 8.40 3.37
CA THR A 329 12.29 7.15 3.42
C THR A 329 13.23 7.17 4.62
N MET A 330 13.99 8.25 4.83
CA MET A 330 14.94 8.36 5.95
C MET A 330 14.25 8.26 7.32
N ARG A 331 13.12 8.95 7.51
CA ARG A 331 12.36 8.90 8.78
C ARG A 331 11.82 7.50 9.10
N ILE A 332 11.33 6.78 8.09
CA ILE A 332 10.86 5.40 8.26
C ILE A 332 12.06 4.47 8.46
N GLU A 333 13.14 4.66 7.70
CA GLU A 333 14.36 3.86 7.75
C GLU A 333 14.94 3.78 9.16
N ASP A 334 15.24 4.92 9.78
CA ASP A 334 15.92 4.96 11.07
C ASP A 334 15.15 4.18 12.15
N ARG A 335 13.83 4.33 12.16
CA ARG A 335 12.92 3.63 13.08
C ARG A 335 12.82 2.15 12.77
N LEU A 336 12.68 1.79 11.50
CA LEU A 336 12.54 0.40 11.09
C LEU A 336 13.81 -0.40 11.38
N LEU A 337 14.98 0.14 11.05
CA LEU A 337 16.26 -0.52 11.32
C LEU A 337 16.51 -0.68 12.82
N TYR A 338 16.13 0.31 13.64
CA TYR A 338 16.16 0.18 15.09
C TYR A 338 15.34 -1.05 15.53
N HIS A 339 14.09 -1.17 15.09
CA HIS A 339 13.21 -2.28 15.49
C HIS A 339 13.61 -3.65 14.93
N LEU A 340 14.25 -3.68 13.76
CA LEU A 340 14.74 -4.93 13.19
C LEU A 340 15.93 -5.48 13.99
N TYR A 341 16.84 -4.62 14.47
CA TYR A 341 18.16 -5.04 14.96
C TYR A 341 18.48 -4.76 16.43
N ILE A 342 17.68 -3.96 17.14
CA ILE A 342 17.89 -3.59 18.55
C ILE A 342 16.74 -4.12 19.41
#